data_AF-A0A7J7KJW7-F1
#
_entry.id   AF-A0A7J7KJW7-F1
#
_cell.length_a   1.000
_cell.length_b   1.000
_cell.length_c   1.000
_cell.angle_alpha   90.00
_cell.angle_beta   90.00
_cell.angle_gamma   90.00
#
_symmetry.space_group_name_H-M   'P 1'
#
loop_
_entity.id
_entity.type
_entity.pdbx_description
1 polymer ?
#
loop_
_entity_poly.entity_id
_entity_poly.type
_entity_poly.pdbx_seq_one_letter_code
_entity_poly.pdbx_strand_id
1 'polypeptide(L)'
;MSSNPSSGKSVSEFIDRNKENAEKNVIEQFPAKVLELDEFLRSEILSLNRLPHIFTETGIPSPPPITDSTDLTDLNGIKMWIQMNIPRIEDGNNFGVSIQEEALAEARQVEGEAATYLDAVTRYFVHRAKLCGKLAKYPHLDDYRQAIKELDEKEFITLRLVCAELRNHYAGLHDIIIKNLDKIKKPRTQNVDTMY
;
A
#
# COMPACT_ATOMS: atom_id res chain seq x y z
N MET A 1 36.22 0.42 -18.56
CA MET A 1 34.92 0.19 -19.20
C MET A 1 34.25 1.54 -19.36
N SER A 2 34.26 2.10 -20.57
CA SER A 2 33.69 3.42 -20.86
C SER A 2 32.17 3.26 -21.02
N SER A 3 31.40 3.89 -20.14
CA SER A 3 29.94 3.93 -20.21
C SER A 3 29.50 4.63 -21.50
N ASN A 4 28.61 4.00 -22.28
CA ASN A 4 28.06 4.56 -23.51
C ASN A 4 27.31 5.88 -23.21
N PRO A 5 27.73 7.04 -23.75
CA PRO A 5 27.15 8.34 -23.39
C PRO A 5 25.65 8.47 -23.68
N SER A 6 25.13 7.69 -24.65
CA SER A 6 23.71 7.67 -25.00
C SER A 6 22.84 6.95 -23.95
N SER A 7 23.36 5.90 -23.31
CA SER A 7 22.61 5.18 -22.26
C SER A 7 22.53 6.00 -20.97
N GLY A 8 23.58 6.76 -20.63
CA GLY A 8 23.57 7.67 -19.48
C GLY A 8 22.51 8.77 -19.56
N LYS A 9 22.32 9.37 -20.75
CA LYS A 9 21.25 10.36 -20.97
C LYS A 9 19.85 9.76 -20.79
N SER A 10 19.61 8.57 -21.35
CA SER A 10 18.31 7.88 -21.23
C SER A 10 17.93 7.51 -19.80
N VAL A 11 18.92 7.18 -18.95
CA VAL A 11 18.69 6.84 -17.54
C VAL A 11 18.39 8.09 -16.72
N SER A 12 19.07 9.21 -16.97
CA SER A 12 18.78 10.48 -16.30
C SER A 12 17.34 10.94 -16.58
N GLU A 13 16.93 10.93 -17.85
CA GLU A 13 15.58 11.29 -18.27
C GLU A 13 14.51 10.39 -17.62
N PHE A 14 14.79 9.08 -17.53
CA PHE A 14 13.92 8.14 -16.84
C PHE A 14 13.78 8.47 -15.35
N ILE A 15 14.88 8.79 -14.68
CA ILE A 15 14.88 9.16 -13.26
C ILE A 15 14.05 10.43 -13.06
N ASP A 16 14.33 11.49 -13.83
CA ASP A 16 13.66 12.79 -13.68
C ASP A 16 12.15 12.66 -13.90
N ARG A 17 11.72 11.93 -14.93
CA ARG A 17 10.30 11.64 -15.19
C ARG A 17 9.64 10.88 -14.04
N ASN A 18 10.31 9.88 -13.48
CA ASN A 18 9.75 9.14 -12.33
C ASN A 18 9.65 10.01 -11.09
N LYS A 19 10.62 10.92 -10.87
CA LYS A 19 10.57 11.85 -9.74
C LYS A 19 9.37 12.78 -9.86
N GLU A 20 9.15 13.36 -11.05
CA GLU A 20 8.01 14.25 -11.31
C GLU A 20 6.66 13.52 -11.16
N ASN A 21 6.55 12.31 -11.72
CA ASN A 21 5.34 11.50 -11.61
C ASN A 21 5.00 11.12 -10.16
N ALA A 22 6.00 10.72 -9.38
CA ALA A 22 5.80 10.34 -7.98
C ALA A 22 5.40 11.54 -7.11
N GLU A 23 6.05 12.70 -7.31
CA GLU A 23 5.70 13.94 -6.62
C GLU A 23 4.26 14.35 -6.94
N LYS A 24 3.87 14.32 -8.22
CA LYS A 24 2.50 14.61 -8.66
C LYS A 24 1.49 13.63 -8.06
N ASN A 25 1.82 12.34 -8.02
CA ASN A 25 0.94 11.31 -7.44
C ASN A 25 0.64 11.62 -5.96
N VAL A 26 1.68 11.93 -5.16
CA VAL A 26 1.49 12.28 -3.74
C VAL A 26 0.67 13.56 -3.58
N ILE A 27 0.91 14.59 -4.38
CA ILE A 27 0.23 15.88 -4.22
C ILE A 27 -1.24 15.81 -4.68
N GLU A 28 -1.52 15.12 -5.78
CA GLU A 28 -2.83 15.19 -6.44
C GLU A 28 -3.70 13.95 -6.20
N GLN A 29 -3.11 12.75 -6.20
CA GLN A 29 -3.88 11.50 -6.18
C GLN A 29 -4.11 10.98 -4.76
N PHE A 30 -3.13 11.10 -3.87
CA PHE A 30 -3.25 10.58 -2.50
C PHE A 30 -4.43 11.19 -1.74
N PRO A 31 -4.65 12.53 -1.75
CA PRO A 31 -5.82 13.12 -1.10
C PRO A 31 -7.14 12.60 -1.66
N ALA A 32 -7.23 12.45 -2.99
CA ALA A 32 -8.42 11.91 -3.63
C ALA A 32 -8.69 10.47 -3.19
N LYS A 33 -7.65 9.64 -3.11
CA LYS A 33 -7.75 8.25 -2.67
C LYS A 33 -8.14 8.11 -1.20
N VAL A 34 -7.63 8.98 -0.33
CA VAL A 34 -8.05 9.05 1.08
C VAL A 34 -9.56 9.31 1.18
N LEU A 35 -10.08 10.26 0.42
CA LEU A 35 -11.50 10.60 0.44
C LEU A 35 -12.37 9.47 -0.14
N GLU A 36 -11.93 8.87 -1.25
CA GLU A 36 -12.59 7.70 -1.87
C GLU A 36 -12.70 6.54 -0.86
N LEU A 37 -11.62 6.21 -0.16
CA LEU A 37 -11.59 5.13 0.82
C LEU A 37 -12.41 5.48 2.08
N ASP A 38 -12.43 6.74 2.52
CA ASP A 38 -13.27 7.16 3.65
C ASP A 38 -14.77 7.03 3.30
N GLU A 39 -15.16 7.43 2.09
CA GLU A 39 -16.52 7.26 1.60
C GLU A 39 -16.88 5.77 1.48
N PHE A 40 -15.99 4.96 0.92
CA PHE A 40 -16.19 3.51 0.80
C PHE A 40 -16.35 2.84 2.18
N LEU A 41 -15.58 3.23 3.19
CA LEU A 41 -15.71 2.71 4.56
C LEU A 41 -17.04 3.08 5.25
N ARG A 42 -17.68 4.17 4.81
CA ARG A 42 -19.01 4.61 5.30
C ARG A 42 -20.17 4.02 4.52
N SER A 43 -19.88 3.41 3.36
CA SER A 43 -20.90 2.83 2.51
C SER A 43 -21.61 1.63 3.16
N GLU A 44 -22.82 1.34 2.68
CA GLU A 44 -23.59 0.20 3.18
C GLU A 44 -22.89 -1.14 2.92
N ILE A 45 -22.14 -1.28 1.82
CA ILE A 45 -21.47 -2.54 1.47
C ILE A 45 -20.37 -2.91 2.48
N LEU A 46 -19.74 -1.95 3.16
CA LEU A 46 -18.79 -2.22 4.26
C LEU A 46 -19.38 -2.02 5.66
N SER A 47 -20.71 -1.89 5.77
CA SER A 47 -21.38 -1.76 7.06
C SER A 47 -21.33 -3.06 7.86
N LEU A 48 -20.95 -2.97 9.14
CA LEU A 48 -20.97 -4.10 10.09
C LEU A 48 -22.38 -4.66 10.32
N ASN A 49 -23.44 -3.89 10.02
CA ASN A 49 -24.82 -4.37 10.08
C ASN A 49 -25.08 -5.52 9.10
N ARG A 50 -24.20 -5.71 8.10
CA ARG A 50 -24.30 -6.81 7.15
C ARG A 50 -23.81 -8.15 7.70
N LEU A 51 -23.07 -8.20 8.81
CA LEU A 51 -22.47 -9.43 9.36
C LEU A 51 -23.44 -10.62 9.41
N PRO A 52 -24.68 -10.49 9.91
CA PRO A 52 -25.64 -11.60 9.96
C PRO A 52 -26.07 -12.13 8.58
N HIS A 53 -25.83 -11.38 7.51
CA HIS A 53 -26.28 -11.64 6.14
C HIS A 53 -25.14 -11.99 5.18
N ILE A 54 -23.89 -12.09 5.68
CA ILE A 54 -22.72 -12.42 4.84
C ILE A 54 -22.74 -13.89 4.44
N PHE A 55 -23.09 -14.76 5.38
CA PHE A 55 -23.22 -16.18 5.12
C PHE A 55 -24.47 -16.45 4.27
N THR A 56 -24.27 -17.12 3.13
CA THR A 56 -25.35 -17.64 2.29
C THR A 56 -25.16 -19.14 2.09
N GLU A 57 -26.18 -19.93 2.45
CA GLU A 57 -26.15 -21.40 2.31
C GLU A 57 -26.16 -21.84 0.84
N THR A 58 -26.69 -21.00 -0.04
CA THR A 58 -26.92 -21.33 -1.45
C THR A 58 -25.68 -21.06 -2.30
N GLY A 59 -24.87 -22.09 -2.49
CA GLY A 59 -23.90 -22.19 -3.59
C GLY A 59 -22.73 -21.20 -3.50
N ILE A 60 -21.51 -21.72 -3.37
CA ILE A 60 -20.29 -20.92 -3.30
C ILE A 60 -20.13 -20.14 -4.62
N PRO A 61 -20.28 -18.81 -4.63
CA PRO A 61 -19.93 -18.04 -5.81
C PRO A 61 -18.41 -18.16 -6.00
N SER A 62 -17.96 -18.52 -7.20
CA SER A 62 -16.53 -18.40 -7.51
C SER A 62 -16.16 -16.93 -7.42
N PRO A 63 -15.16 -16.55 -6.62
CA PRO A 63 -14.72 -15.16 -6.59
C PRO A 63 -14.23 -14.74 -7.98
N PRO A 64 -14.49 -13.48 -8.38
CA PRO A 64 -13.84 -12.93 -9.55
C PRO A 64 -12.32 -12.90 -9.33
N PRO A 65 -11.50 -13.12 -10.38
CA PRO A 65 -10.05 -13.02 -10.26
C PRO A 65 -9.65 -11.62 -9.78
N ILE A 66 -8.68 -11.54 -8.87
CA ILE A 66 -8.06 -10.29 -8.44
C ILE A 66 -7.35 -9.73 -9.68
N THR A 67 -7.83 -8.60 -10.19
CA THR A 67 -7.33 -7.98 -11.44
C THR A 67 -6.58 -6.68 -11.21
N ASP A 68 -6.64 -6.13 -9.99
CA ASP A 68 -6.19 -4.76 -9.73
C ASP A 68 -5.03 -4.75 -8.73
N SER A 69 -3.82 -4.48 -9.22
CA SER A 69 -2.60 -4.30 -8.41
C SER A 69 -2.20 -2.83 -8.28
N THR A 70 -3.13 -1.91 -8.57
CA THR A 70 -2.84 -0.49 -8.82
C THR A 70 -2.20 0.22 -7.61
N ASP A 71 -2.59 -0.15 -6.39
CA ASP A 71 -2.04 0.47 -5.16
C ASP A 71 -0.54 0.13 -4.92
N LEU A 72 -0.09 -1.06 -5.31
CA LEU A 72 1.34 -1.45 -5.17
C LEU A 72 2.25 -0.73 -6.18
N THR A 73 1.69 -0.31 -7.31
CA THR A 73 2.42 0.48 -8.31
C THR A 73 2.69 1.91 -7.82
N ASP A 74 1.74 2.51 -7.10
CA ASP A 74 1.89 3.86 -6.54
C ASP A 74 2.96 3.91 -5.43
N LEU A 75 2.93 2.95 -4.51
CA LEU A 75 3.90 2.82 -3.42
C LEU A 75 5.33 2.61 -3.93
N ASN A 76 5.49 1.78 -4.98
CA ASN A 76 6.79 1.58 -5.61
C ASN A 76 7.34 2.86 -6.25
N GLY A 77 6.47 3.68 -6.85
CA GLY A 77 6.84 4.98 -7.40
C GLY A 77 7.44 5.91 -6.35
N ILE A 78 6.79 6.02 -5.18
CA ILE A 78 7.23 6.88 -4.07
C ILE A 78 8.54 6.40 -3.46
N LYS A 79 8.63 5.10 -3.15
CA LYS A 79 9.85 4.49 -2.62
C LYS A 79 11.04 4.76 -3.54
N MET A 80 10.86 4.56 -4.84
CA MET A 80 11.89 4.85 -5.84
C MET A 80 12.22 6.35 -5.89
N TRP A 81 11.23 7.23 -5.81
CA TRP A 81 11.46 8.67 -5.79
C TRP A 81 12.30 9.12 -4.60
N ILE A 82 11.97 8.70 -3.39
CA ILE A 82 12.74 9.04 -2.18
C ILE A 82 14.16 8.47 -2.29
N GLN A 83 14.28 7.18 -2.67
CA GLN A 83 15.57 6.50 -2.84
C GLN A 83 16.49 7.21 -3.85
N MET A 84 15.94 7.74 -4.94
CA MET A 84 16.69 8.45 -5.98
C MET A 84 17.06 9.90 -5.62
N ASN A 85 16.55 10.42 -4.51
CA ASN A 85 16.97 11.72 -3.97
C ASN A 85 17.96 11.61 -2.81
N ILE A 86 18.24 10.40 -2.31
CA ILE A 86 19.29 10.18 -1.31
C ILE A 86 20.65 10.52 -1.94
N PRO A 87 21.43 11.46 -1.35
CA PRO A 87 22.68 11.93 -1.92
C PRO A 87 23.81 10.94 -1.64
N ARG A 88 24.99 11.21 -2.22
CA ARG A 88 26.21 10.46 -1.91
C ARG A 88 26.50 10.50 -0.41
N ILE A 89 26.95 9.38 0.17
CA ILE A 89 27.39 9.30 1.57
C ILE A 89 28.60 10.22 1.79
N GLU A 90 28.50 11.11 2.78
CA GLU A 90 29.53 12.08 3.17
C GLU A 90 29.50 12.28 4.69
N ASP A 91 30.63 12.74 5.25
CA ASP A 91 30.73 13.07 6.67
C ASP A 91 30.11 14.45 6.94
N GLY A 92 29.07 14.46 7.79
CA GLY A 92 28.35 15.68 8.19
C GLY A 92 27.19 16.08 7.27
N ASN A 93 26.39 17.06 7.72
CA ASN A 93 25.19 17.55 7.01
C ASN A 93 24.16 16.46 6.67
N ASN A 94 23.98 15.49 7.57
CA ASN A 94 23.14 14.30 7.34
C ASN A 94 21.70 14.42 7.88
N PHE A 95 21.30 15.57 8.44
CA PHE A 95 19.94 15.75 8.98
C PHE A 95 18.84 15.61 7.91
N GLY A 96 19.02 16.20 6.72
CA GLY A 96 18.05 15.98 5.64
C GLY A 96 18.07 14.56 5.10
N VAL A 97 19.22 13.87 5.18
CA VAL A 97 19.35 12.47 4.78
C VAL A 97 18.59 11.56 5.76
N SER A 98 18.65 11.83 7.07
CA SER A 98 17.88 11.06 8.06
C SER A 98 16.36 11.23 7.86
N ILE A 99 15.91 12.43 7.46
CA ILE A 99 14.49 12.64 7.10
C ILE A 99 14.09 11.80 5.88
N GLN A 100 14.96 11.73 4.86
CA GLN A 100 14.71 10.86 3.70
C GLN A 100 14.66 9.39 4.10
N GLU A 101 15.55 8.94 4.99
CA GLU A 101 15.58 7.56 5.48
C GLU A 101 14.31 7.21 6.27
N GLU A 102 13.80 8.13 7.09
CA GLU A 102 12.55 7.95 7.85
C GLU A 102 11.34 7.85 6.92
N ALA A 103 11.20 8.78 5.97
CA ALA A 103 10.11 8.73 4.98
C ALA A 103 10.18 7.47 4.09
N LEU A 104 11.39 7.03 3.75
CA LEU A 104 11.60 5.80 2.99
C LEU A 104 11.27 4.55 3.82
N ALA A 105 11.57 4.55 5.12
CA ALA A 105 11.24 3.46 6.03
C ALA A 105 9.72 3.28 6.13
N GLU A 106 8.98 4.39 6.27
CA GLU A 106 7.51 4.39 6.26
C GLU A 106 6.97 3.79 4.96
N ALA A 107 7.43 4.26 3.79
CA ALA A 107 7.01 3.73 2.50
C ALA A 107 7.28 2.22 2.34
N ARG A 108 8.41 1.72 2.87
CA ARG A 108 8.75 0.29 2.86
C ARG A 108 7.87 -0.53 3.80
N GLN A 109 7.50 0.03 4.96
CA GLN A 109 6.58 -0.62 5.89
C GLN A 109 5.21 -0.79 5.24
N VAL A 110 4.65 0.28 4.68
CA VAL A 110 3.35 0.26 4.00
C VAL A 110 3.32 -0.78 2.87
N GLU A 111 4.38 -0.88 2.08
CA GLU A 111 4.49 -1.90 1.03
C GLU A 111 4.46 -3.34 1.59
N GLY A 112 5.17 -3.59 2.68
CA GLY A 112 5.18 -4.91 3.33
C GLY A 112 3.80 -5.30 3.87
N GLU A 113 3.07 -4.34 4.42
CA GLU A 113 1.70 -4.55 4.89
C GLU A 113 0.74 -4.80 3.71
N ALA A 114 0.83 -4.02 2.64
CA ALA A 114 0.02 -4.20 1.43
C ALA A 114 0.22 -5.60 0.80
N ALA A 115 1.47 -6.07 0.73
CA ALA A 115 1.78 -7.43 0.25
C ALA A 115 1.15 -8.51 1.14
N THR A 116 1.12 -8.28 2.46
CA THR A 116 0.50 -9.20 3.43
C THR A 116 -1.02 -9.26 3.25
N TYR A 117 -1.67 -8.13 2.91
CA TYR A 117 -3.11 -8.09 2.64
C TYR A 117 -3.47 -8.90 1.39
N LEU A 118 -2.69 -8.78 0.31
CA LEU A 118 -2.90 -9.54 -0.92
C LEU A 118 -2.82 -11.06 -0.69
N ASP A 119 -1.86 -11.50 0.11
CA ASP A 119 -1.72 -12.91 0.50
C ASP A 119 -2.90 -13.39 1.38
N ALA A 120 -3.39 -12.54 2.29
CA ALA A 120 -4.52 -12.86 3.15
C ALA A 120 -5.81 -13.17 2.35
N VAL A 121 -6.10 -12.39 1.31
CA VAL A 121 -7.27 -12.60 0.42
C VAL A 121 -7.21 -13.99 -0.23
N THR A 122 -6.04 -14.38 -0.72
CA THR A 122 -5.87 -15.71 -1.35
C THR A 122 -6.02 -16.84 -0.33
N ARG A 123 -5.49 -16.67 0.89
CA ARG A 123 -5.62 -17.65 1.97
C ARG A 123 -7.06 -17.88 2.41
N TYR A 124 -7.89 -16.83 2.45
CA TYR A 124 -9.32 -16.96 2.77
C TYR A 124 -10.01 -17.97 1.83
N PHE A 125 -9.84 -17.82 0.51
CA PHE A 125 -10.48 -18.72 -0.45
C PHE A 125 -10.03 -20.18 -0.29
N VAL A 126 -8.73 -20.40 -0.07
CA VAL A 126 -8.19 -21.75 0.17
C VAL A 126 -8.76 -22.36 1.46
N HIS A 127 -8.84 -21.58 2.54
CA HIS A 127 -9.38 -22.04 3.83
C HIS A 127 -10.86 -22.36 3.73
N ARG A 128 -11.63 -21.45 3.11
CA ARG A 128 -13.06 -21.63 2.91
C ARG A 128 -13.35 -22.87 2.08
N ALA A 129 -12.64 -23.08 0.96
CA ALA A 129 -12.78 -24.27 0.12
C ALA A 129 -12.51 -25.57 0.91
N LYS A 130 -11.49 -25.59 1.77
CA LYS A 130 -11.20 -26.75 2.64
C LYS A 130 -12.36 -27.02 3.60
N LEU A 131 -12.91 -25.99 4.26
CA LEU A 131 -14.04 -26.14 5.18
C LEU A 131 -15.30 -26.63 4.45
N CYS A 132 -15.61 -26.06 3.27
CA CYS A 132 -16.71 -26.52 2.44
C CYS A 132 -16.55 -27.99 2.01
N GLY A 133 -15.34 -28.41 1.66
CA GLY A 133 -15.04 -29.82 1.37
C GLY A 133 -15.25 -30.74 2.57
N LYS A 134 -14.94 -30.27 3.79
CA LYS A 134 -15.21 -31.01 5.03
C LYS A 134 -16.71 -31.11 5.33
N LEU A 135 -17.45 -30.01 5.17
CA LEU A 135 -18.90 -30.00 5.35
C LEU A 135 -19.59 -30.96 4.37
N ALA A 136 -19.17 -30.96 3.10
CA ALA A 136 -19.71 -31.89 2.09
C ALA A 136 -19.44 -33.36 2.45
N LYS A 137 -18.29 -33.67 3.06
CA LYS A 137 -17.91 -35.02 3.50
C LYS A 137 -18.60 -35.45 4.81
N TYR A 138 -18.88 -34.51 5.71
CA TYR A 138 -19.42 -34.75 7.05
C TYR A 138 -20.63 -33.85 7.34
N PRO A 139 -21.76 -34.01 6.64
CA PRO A 139 -22.90 -33.08 6.71
C PRO A 139 -23.66 -33.08 8.04
N HIS A 140 -23.41 -34.09 8.90
CA HIS A 140 -23.99 -34.23 10.23
C HIS A 140 -23.22 -33.48 11.32
N LEU A 141 -22.02 -32.96 11.01
CA LEU A 141 -21.22 -32.18 11.96
C LEU A 141 -21.50 -30.69 11.74
N ASP A 142 -22.34 -30.12 12.59
CA ASP A 142 -22.74 -28.70 12.50
C ASP A 142 -21.58 -27.72 12.73
N ASP A 143 -20.52 -28.15 13.42
CA ASP A 143 -19.29 -27.36 13.60
C ASP A 143 -18.70 -26.88 12.27
N TYR A 144 -18.81 -27.65 11.19
CA TYR A 144 -18.32 -27.21 9.89
C TYR A 144 -19.19 -26.10 9.27
N ARG A 145 -20.50 -26.08 9.53
CA ARG A 145 -21.37 -24.95 9.12
C ARG A 145 -21.00 -23.70 9.90
N GLN A 146 -20.86 -23.83 11.22
CA GLN A 146 -20.48 -22.72 12.09
C GLN A 146 -19.09 -22.17 11.74
N ALA A 147 -18.11 -23.02 11.49
CA ALA A 147 -16.75 -22.60 11.13
C ALA A 147 -16.70 -21.82 9.81
N ILE A 148 -17.54 -22.17 8.81
CA ILE A 148 -17.63 -21.41 7.56
C ILE A 148 -18.23 -20.03 7.83
N LYS A 149 -19.30 -19.95 8.63
CA LYS A 149 -19.93 -18.68 9.01
C LYS A 149 -18.94 -17.76 9.74
N GLU A 150 -18.22 -18.27 10.74
CA GLU A 150 -17.21 -17.51 11.47
C GLU A 150 -16.05 -17.07 10.58
N LEU A 151 -15.62 -17.94 9.64
CA LEU A 151 -14.58 -17.58 8.67
C LEU A 151 -15.04 -16.41 7.78
N ASP A 152 -16.27 -16.46 7.27
CA ASP A 152 -16.84 -15.43 6.40
C ASP A 152 -17.04 -14.09 7.15
N GLU A 153 -17.55 -14.13 8.39
CA GLU A 153 -17.68 -12.94 9.24
C GLU A 153 -16.32 -12.34 9.60
N LYS A 154 -15.35 -13.18 9.98
CA LYS A 154 -13.97 -12.74 10.24
C LYS A 154 -13.35 -12.09 9.00
N GLU A 155 -13.56 -12.67 7.82
CA GLU A 155 -13.00 -12.13 6.57
C GLU A 155 -13.56 -10.75 6.25
N PHE A 156 -14.87 -10.56 6.42
CA PHE A 156 -15.48 -9.25 6.22
C PHE A 156 -14.91 -8.17 7.15
N ILE A 157 -14.76 -8.48 8.44
CA ILE A 157 -14.13 -7.58 9.40
C ILE A 157 -12.68 -7.29 8.98
N THR A 158 -11.95 -8.32 8.56
CA THR A 158 -10.56 -8.20 8.09
C THR A 158 -10.47 -7.27 6.87
N LEU A 159 -11.30 -7.45 5.84
CA LEU A 159 -11.32 -6.60 4.65
C LEU A 159 -11.65 -5.14 5.00
N ARG A 160 -12.60 -4.92 5.91
CA ARG A 160 -12.93 -3.58 6.40
C ARG A 160 -11.75 -2.91 7.11
N LEU A 161 -11.01 -3.66 7.93
CA LEU A 161 -9.79 -3.15 8.59
C LEU A 161 -8.70 -2.84 7.55
N VAL A 162 -8.49 -3.71 6.57
CA VAL A 162 -7.54 -3.48 5.47
C VAL A 162 -7.89 -2.19 4.71
N CYS A 163 -9.16 -1.94 4.36
CA CYS A 163 -9.56 -0.69 3.73
C CYS A 163 -9.28 0.55 4.61
N ALA A 164 -9.47 0.43 5.94
CA ALA A 164 -9.13 1.50 6.88
C ALA A 164 -7.62 1.76 6.94
N GLU A 165 -6.80 0.71 6.96
CA GLU A 165 -5.35 0.85 6.94
C GLU A 165 -4.85 1.42 5.60
N LEU A 166 -5.39 1.00 4.45
CA LEU A 166 -5.07 1.63 3.16
C LEU A 166 -5.32 3.15 3.19
N ARG A 167 -6.48 3.58 3.72
CA ARG A 167 -6.80 5.00 3.87
C ARG A 167 -5.78 5.70 4.79
N ASN A 168 -5.44 5.07 5.92
CA ASN A 168 -4.48 5.62 6.87
C ASN A 168 -3.08 5.73 6.25
N HIS A 169 -2.66 4.73 5.47
CA HIS A 169 -1.39 4.71 4.76
C HIS A 169 -1.29 5.84 3.73
N TYR A 170 -2.31 6.03 2.88
CA TYR A 170 -2.33 7.16 1.94
C TYR A 170 -2.27 8.50 2.67
N ALA A 171 -3.01 8.66 3.77
CA ALA A 171 -3.00 9.89 4.57
C ALA A 171 -1.65 10.14 5.26
N GLY A 172 -1.06 9.11 5.87
CA GLY A 172 0.22 9.18 6.58
C GLY A 172 1.38 9.46 5.63
N LEU A 173 1.46 8.73 4.51
CA LEU A 173 2.47 8.97 3.47
C LEU A 173 2.34 10.37 2.86
N HIS A 174 1.12 10.83 2.57
CA HIS A 174 0.90 12.19 2.13
C HIS A 174 1.42 13.21 3.17
N ASP A 175 1.03 13.05 4.43
CA ASP A 175 1.40 13.99 5.51
C ASP A 175 2.92 14.06 5.73
N ILE A 176 3.61 12.92 5.86
CA ILE A 176 5.06 12.88 6.08
C ILE A 176 5.83 13.44 4.88
N ILE A 177 5.39 13.15 3.65
CA ILE A 177 6.06 13.63 2.44
C ILE A 177 5.88 15.14 2.28
N ILE A 178 4.65 15.64 2.42
CA ILE A 178 4.35 17.07 2.21
C ILE A 178 5.06 17.93 3.25
N LYS A 179 5.07 17.52 4.53
CA LYS A 179 5.77 18.25 5.60
C LYS A 179 7.28 18.34 5.38
N ASN A 180 7.85 17.35 4.69
CA ASN A 180 9.30 17.21 4.53
C ASN A 180 9.77 17.38 3.07
N LEU A 181 8.91 17.88 2.18
CA LEU A 181 9.13 17.87 0.73
C LEU A 181 10.46 18.55 0.32
N ASP A 182 10.77 19.69 0.92
CA ASP A 182 12.02 20.42 0.66
C ASP A 182 13.25 19.59 1.02
N LYS A 183 13.23 18.89 2.16
CA LYS A 183 14.33 18.03 2.61
C LYS A 183 14.40 16.72 1.82
N ILE A 184 13.26 16.19 1.38
CA ILE A 184 13.20 15.02 0.50
C ILE A 184 13.84 15.35 -0.86
N LYS A 185 13.62 16.56 -1.41
CA LYS A 185 14.21 16.97 -2.69
C LYS A 185 15.65 17.47 -2.56
N LYS A 186 15.96 18.17 -1.46
CA LYS A 186 17.25 18.83 -1.21
C LYS A 186 17.70 18.60 0.24
N PRO A 187 18.27 17.42 0.56
CA PRO A 187 18.58 17.04 1.93
C PRO A 187 19.76 17.83 2.54
N ARG A 188 20.70 18.28 1.70
CA ARG A 188 21.86 19.06 2.13
C ARG A 188 21.67 20.54 1.84
N THR A 189 21.88 21.38 2.85
CA THR A 189 22.07 22.82 2.64
C THR A 189 23.42 23.04 1.95
N GLN A 190 23.42 23.80 0.86
CA GLN A 190 24.66 24.29 0.26
C GLN A 190 25.18 25.42 1.15
N ASN A 191 26.32 25.21 1.84
CA ASN A 191 27.00 26.26 2.59
C ASN A 191 27.69 27.26 1.64
N VAL A 192 26.91 27.99 0.83
CA VAL A 192 27.48 28.94 -0.15
C VAL A 192 27.67 30.34 0.47
N ASP A 193 27.11 30.65 1.64
CA ASP A 193 27.16 32.00 2.22
C ASP A 193 27.77 32.09 3.64
N THR A 194 29.00 31.58 3.82
CA THR A 194 29.86 32.00 4.96
C THR A 194 31.26 32.38 4.51
N MET A 195 31.38 33.04 3.36
CA MET A 195 32.60 33.77 2.97
C MET A 195 32.28 35.22 2.64
N TYR A 196 31.86 36.01 3.63
CA TYR A 196 32.07 37.46 3.69
C TYR A 196 32.21 37.91 5.14
#